data_AF-A0A517TY11-F1
#
_entry.id   AF-A0A517TY11-F1
#
_cell.length_a   1.000
_cell.length_b   1.000
_cell.length_c   1.000
_cell.angle_alpha   90.00
_cell.angle_beta   90.00
_cell.angle_gamma   90.00
#
_symmetry.space_group_name_H-M   'P 1'
#
loop_
_entity.id
_entity.type
_entity.pdbx_description
1 polymer ?
#
loop_
_entity_poly.entity_id
_entity_poly.type
_entity_poly.pdbx_seq_one_letter_code
_entity_poly.pdbx_strand_id
1 'polypeptide(L)'
;MSTPLLPLLWCGFHVVKSLSNLLLGGVADRYGPRPLIVLGWLVYAAVYVAFGLATTAWQAWALFLCYALFYGLTEPAEKAMVANLVGSERKGLAYGWFNFAIGIATLPSSLISGGLYQFFGPLLAFWWGALLALAAAALMVSV
;
A
#
# COMPACT_ATOMS: atom_id res chain seq x y z
N MET A 1 24.81 -2.77 9.66
CA MET A 1 23.72 -2.35 10.58
C MET A 1 23.11 -3.57 11.22
N SER A 2 22.83 -3.50 12.50
CA SER A 2 22.34 -4.60 13.32
C SER A 2 20.93 -5.02 12.87
N THR A 3 20.84 -6.20 12.24
CA THR A 3 19.60 -6.94 11.96
C THR A 3 18.61 -7.07 13.13
N PRO A 4 18.99 -7.06 14.43
CA PRO A 4 18.02 -7.15 15.53
C PRO A 4 17.05 -5.97 15.67
N LEU A 5 17.25 -4.85 14.95
CA LEU A 5 16.33 -3.72 15.01
C LEU A 5 15.14 -3.83 14.05
N LEU A 6 15.16 -4.76 13.09
CA LEU A 6 14.08 -4.94 12.13
C LEU A 6 12.72 -5.25 12.77
N PRO A 7 12.63 -6.09 13.83
CA PRO A 7 11.37 -6.29 14.54
C PRO A 7 10.80 -4.99 15.14
N LEU A 8 11.64 -4.09 15.69
CA LEU A 8 11.19 -2.81 16.23
C LEU A 8 10.65 -1.90 15.14
N LEU A 9 11.30 -1.88 13.97
CA LEU A 9 10.82 -1.13 12.80
C LEU A 9 9.45 -1.66 12.34
N TRP A 10 9.27 -2.98 12.30
CA TRP A 10 7.98 -3.62 12.00
C TRP A 10 6.90 -3.32 13.05
N CYS A 11 7.26 -3.34 14.34
CA CYS A 11 6.35 -2.91 15.41
C CYS A 11 5.91 -1.46 15.20
N GLY A 12 6.85 -0.54 14.94
CA GLY A 12 6.55 0.85 14.64
C GLY A 12 5.63 1.01 13.42
N PHE A 13 5.92 0.27 12.34
CA PHE A 13 5.07 0.21 11.16
C PHE A 13 3.63 -0.20 11.51
N HIS A 14 3.44 -1.27 12.28
CA HIS A 14 2.11 -1.72 12.68
C HIS A 14 1.39 -0.75 13.61
N VAL A 15 2.10 -0.03 14.47
CA VAL A 15 1.53 1.05 15.29
C VAL A 15 1.03 2.18 14.40
N VAL A 16 1.86 2.68 13.48
CA VAL A 16 1.46 3.76 12.54
C VAL A 16 0.29 3.32 11.67
N LYS A 17 0.34 2.09 11.14
CA LYS A 17 -0.73 1.50 10.34
C LYS A 17 -2.04 1.43 11.13
N SER A 18 -2.01 0.91 12.34
CA SER A 18 -3.21 0.73 13.17
C SER A 18 -3.81 2.07 13.58
N LEU A 19 -2.98 3.04 13.97
CA LEU A 19 -3.43 4.39 14.29
C LEU A 19 -4.05 5.07 13.07
N SER A 20 -3.40 4.95 11.90
CA SER A 20 -3.91 5.51 10.65
C SER A 20 -5.25 4.88 10.25
N ASN A 21 -5.39 3.55 10.37
CA ASN A 21 -6.65 2.85 10.12
C ASN A 21 -7.78 3.35 11.05
N LEU A 22 -7.48 3.58 12.34
CA LEU A 22 -8.47 4.08 13.31
C LEU A 22 -8.91 5.51 12.97
N LEU A 23 -7.96 6.39 12.65
CA LEU A 23 -8.24 7.80 12.39
C LEU A 23 -8.90 8.02 11.02
N LEU A 24 -8.42 7.32 9.98
CA LEU A 24 -8.82 7.51 8.59
C LEU A 24 -9.99 6.61 8.19
N GLY A 25 -10.26 5.53 8.92
CA GLY A 25 -11.42 4.67 8.68
C GLY A 25 -12.74 5.44 8.73
N GLY A 26 -12.93 6.30 9.74
CA GLY A 26 -14.12 7.15 9.84
C GLY A 26 -14.18 8.26 8.77
N VAL A 27 -13.04 8.63 8.17
CA VAL A 27 -13.01 9.57 7.04
C VAL A 27 -13.54 8.89 5.78
N ALA A 28 -13.27 7.60 5.58
CA ALA A 28 -13.81 6.80 4.48
C ALA A 28 -15.35 6.75 4.52
N ASP A 29 -15.92 6.65 5.71
CA ASP A 29 -17.37 6.60 5.91
C ASP A 29 -18.04 7.93 5.55
N ARG A 30 -17.33 9.06 5.69
CA ARG A 30 -17.86 10.41 5.41
C ARG A 30 -17.67 10.87 3.96
N TYR A 31 -16.51 10.60 3.37
CA TYR A 31 -16.15 11.09 2.02
C TYR A 31 -16.22 10.02 0.94
N GLY A 32 -16.59 8.80 1.33
CA GLY A 32 -16.58 7.64 0.45
C GLY A 32 -15.18 7.05 0.27
N PRO A 33 -15.09 5.79 -0.21
CA PRO A 33 -13.81 5.08 -0.27
C PRO A 33 -12.87 5.58 -1.37
N ARG A 34 -13.40 6.02 -2.52
CA ARG A 34 -12.59 6.33 -3.71
C ARG A 34 -11.50 7.40 -3.48
N PRO A 35 -11.79 8.58 -2.90
CA PRO A 35 -10.76 9.62 -2.71
C PRO A 35 -9.62 9.17 -1.79
N LEU A 36 -9.92 8.35 -0.77
CA LEU A 36 -8.90 7.83 0.14
C LEU A 36 -8.01 6.81 -0.53
N ILE A 37 -8.58 5.96 -1.40
CA ILE A 37 -7.78 5.00 -2.19
C ILE A 37 -6.83 5.77 -3.10
N VAL A 38 -7.33 6.76 -3.85
CA VAL A 38 -6.46 7.59 -4.73
C VAL A 38 -5.35 8.26 -3.93
N LEU A 39 -5.68 8.89 -2.79
CA LEU A 39 -4.68 9.52 -1.93
C LEU A 39 -3.65 8.52 -1.41
N GLY A 40 -4.08 7.33 -0.99
CA GLY A 40 -3.19 6.26 -0.56
C GLY A 40 -2.20 5.85 -1.65
N TRP A 41 -2.68 5.69 -2.88
CA TRP A 41 -1.84 5.34 -4.02
C TRP A 41 -0.85 6.46 -4.40
N LEU A 42 -1.24 7.74 -4.24
CA LEU A 42 -0.31 8.87 -4.39
C LEU A 42 0.77 8.88 -3.29
N VAL A 43 0.39 8.60 -2.03
CA VAL A 43 1.35 8.44 -0.92
C VAL A 43 2.31 7.28 -1.19
N TYR A 44 1.80 6.13 -1.66
CA TYR A 44 2.60 4.98 -2.07
C TYR A 44 3.63 5.39 -3.13
N ALA A 45 3.20 6.06 -4.20
CA ALA A 45 4.08 6.49 -5.28
C ALA A 45 5.18 7.43 -4.78
N ALA A 46 4.84 8.44 -3.97
CA ALA A 46 5.80 9.37 -3.40
C ALA A 46 6.84 8.67 -2.51
N VAL A 47 6.38 7.75 -1.65
CA VAL A 47 7.25 6.96 -0.76
C VAL A 47 8.19 6.06 -1.58
N TYR A 48 7.69 5.42 -2.65
CA TYR A 48 8.50 4.56 -3.50
C TYR A 48 9.53 5.33 -4.33
N VAL A 49 9.16 6.50 -4.87
CA VAL A 49 10.15 7.39 -5.52
C VAL A 49 11.26 7.74 -4.54
N ALA A 50 10.91 8.11 -3.30
CA ALA A 50 11.87 8.46 -2.27
C ALA A 50 12.73 7.26 -1.81
N PHE A 51 12.19 6.04 -1.77
CA PHE A 51 12.96 4.83 -1.49
C PHE A 51 14.04 4.58 -2.55
N GLY A 52 13.73 4.83 -3.82
CA GLY A 52 14.71 4.72 -4.91
C GLY A 52 15.87 5.72 -4.77
N LEU A 53 15.65 6.83 -4.06
CA LEU A 53 16.65 7.90 -3.81
C LEU A 53 17.33 7.80 -2.44
N ALA A 54 16.93 6.84 -1.60
CA ALA A 54 17.46 6.71 -0.25
C ALA A 54 18.91 6.20 -0.28
N THR A 55 19.83 6.96 0.30
CA THR A 55 21.26 6.62 0.39
C THR A 55 21.69 6.20 1.79
N THR A 56 20.85 6.45 2.80
CA THR A 56 21.14 6.17 4.20
C THR A 56 19.98 5.44 4.88
N ALA A 57 20.30 4.63 5.87
CA ALA A 57 19.31 3.75 6.48
C ALA A 57 18.21 4.47 7.26
N TRP A 58 18.50 5.62 7.89
CA TRP A 58 17.46 6.37 8.60
C TRP A 58 16.38 6.87 7.64
N GLN A 59 16.73 7.18 6.38
CA GLN A 59 15.76 7.54 5.33
C GLN A 59 14.85 6.36 5.04
N ALA A 60 15.43 5.16 4.86
CA ALA A 60 14.65 3.95 4.63
C ALA A 60 13.69 3.64 5.80
N TRP A 61 14.11 3.88 7.04
CA TRP A 61 13.26 3.72 8.22
C TRP A 61 12.11 4.71 8.24
N ALA A 62 12.40 6.00 8.03
CA ALA A 62 11.37 7.04 7.97
C ALA A 62 10.36 6.75 6.86
N LEU A 63 10.84 6.41 5.66
CA LEU A 63 10.01 6.05 4.51
C LEU A 63 9.17 4.79 4.76
N PHE A 64 9.73 3.79 5.46
CA PHE A 64 8.98 2.60 5.84
C PHE A 64 7.84 2.91 6.82
N LEU A 65 8.05 3.84 7.76
CA LEU A 65 6.97 4.30 8.63
C LEU A 65 5.94 5.14 7.87
N CYS A 66 6.36 6.00 6.95
CA CYS A 66 5.43 6.72 6.05
C CYS A 66 4.65 5.77 5.15
N TYR A 67 5.26 4.67 4.71
CA TYR A 67 4.61 3.62 3.94
C TYR A 67 3.42 2.99 4.69
N ALA A 68 3.44 2.96 6.02
CA ALA A 68 2.31 2.49 6.81
C ALA A 68 1.04 3.34 6.62
N LEU A 69 1.20 4.63 6.27
CA LEU A 69 0.07 5.54 5.99
C LEU A 69 -0.71 5.11 4.75
N PHE A 70 -0.05 4.54 3.74
CA PHE A 70 -0.72 3.99 2.56
C PHE A 70 -1.76 2.95 2.98
N TYR A 71 -1.38 1.97 3.81
CA TYR A 71 -2.32 0.96 4.30
C TYR A 71 -3.46 1.58 5.12
N GLY A 72 -3.16 2.62 5.90
CA GLY A 72 -4.14 3.44 6.61
C GLY A 72 -5.24 4.01 5.73
N LEU A 73 -4.84 4.49 4.55
CA LEU A 73 -5.71 5.13 3.56
C LEU A 73 -6.46 4.12 2.70
N THR A 74 -5.84 2.99 2.37
CA THR A 74 -6.37 2.04 1.39
C THR A 74 -7.13 0.88 2.01
N GLU A 75 -6.61 0.20 3.04
CA GLU A 75 -7.22 -1.06 3.51
C GLU A 75 -8.67 -0.90 4.00
N PRO A 76 -9.04 0.12 4.80
CA PRO A 76 -10.42 0.30 5.22
C PRO A 76 -11.32 0.69 4.04
N ALA A 77 -10.82 1.56 3.17
CA ALA A 77 -11.57 2.09 2.03
C ALA A 77 -11.83 1.03 0.95
N GLU A 78 -10.84 0.20 0.62
CA GLU A 78 -10.97 -0.91 -0.32
C GLU A 78 -11.98 -1.95 0.19
N LYS A 79 -11.92 -2.30 1.49
CA LYS A 79 -12.90 -3.22 2.10
C LYS A 79 -14.30 -2.62 2.08
N ALA A 80 -14.46 -1.34 2.40
CA ALA A 80 -15.75 -0.65 2.31
C ALA A 80 -16.29 -0.65 0.87
N MET A 81 -15.44 -0.37 -0.12
CA MET A 81 -15.79 -0.39 -1.54
C MET A 81 -16.26 -1.79 -1.98
N VAL A 82 -15.52 -2.85 -1.63
CA VAL A 82 -15.89 -4.24 -1.94
C VAL A 82 -17.21 -4.62 -1.27
N ALA A 83 -17.40 -4.24 -0.01
CA ALA A 83 -18.63 -4.53 0.73
C ALA A 83 -19.85 -3.81 0.17
N ASN A 84 -19.67 -2.63 -0.42
CA ASN A 84 -20.75 -1.85 -1.04
C ASN A 84 -21.19 -2.40 -2.39
N LEU A 85 -20.38 -3.23 -3.05
CA LEU A 85 -20.73 -3.87 -4.32
C LEU A 85 -21.66 -5.08 -4.16
N VAL A 86 -21.87 -5.55 -2.92
CA VAL A 86 -22.63 -6.77 -2.63
C VAL A 86 -23.61 -6.57 -1.47
N GLY A 87 -24.68 -7.37 -1.43
CA GLY A 87 -25.57 -7.43 -0.27
C GLY A 87 -24.88 -8.03 0.97
N SER A 88 -25.44 -7.78 2.16
CA SER A 88 -24.90 -8.22 3.46
C SER A 88 -24.56 -9.72 3.51
N GLU A 89 -25.39 -10.56 2.89
CA GLU A 89 -25.22 -12.02 2.84
C GLU A 89 -23.98 -12.48 2.06
N ARG A 90 -23.47 -11.67 1.11
CA ARG A 90 -22.39 -12.04 0.19
C ARG A 90 -21.05 -11.38 0.51
N LYS A 91 -20.95 -10.61 1.60
CA LYS A 91 -19.72 -9.91 2.01
C LYS A 91 -18.53 -10.85 2.21
N GLY A 92 -18.76 -12.01 2.84
CA GLY A 92 -17.71 -13.01 3.04
C GLY A 92 -17.10 -13.51 1.72
N LEU A 93 -17.95 -13.83 0.74
CA LEU A 93 -17.51 -14.27 -0.59
C LEU A 93 -16.79 -13.15 -1.35
N ALA A 94 -17.29 -11.91 -1.26
CA ALA A 94 -16.66 -10.75 -1.90
C ALA A 94 -15.25 -10.49 -1.35
N TYR A 95 -15.07 -10.56 -0.02
CA TYR A 95 -13.74 -10.50 0.58
C TYR A 95 -12.86 -11.68 0.20
N GLY A 96 -13.42 -12.88 0.04
CA GLY A 96 -12.69 -14.05 -0.47
C GLY A 96 -12.10 -13.79 -1.85
N TRP A 97 -12.92 -13.32 -2.81
CA TRP A 97 -12.46 -12.97 -4.15
C TRP A 97 -11.45 -11.81 -4.16
N PHE A 98 -11.68 -10.79 -3.34
CA PHE A 98 -10.76 -9.67 -3.20
C PHE A 98 -9.36 -10.13 -2.73
N ASN A 99 -9.29 -10.92 -1.67
CA ASN A 99 -8.01 -11.42 -1.16
C ASN A 99 -7.36 -12.46 -2.11
N PHE A 100 -8.18 -13.25 -2.82
CA PHE A 100 -7.67 -14.15 -3.86
C PHE A 100 -6.99 -13.38 -5.00
N ALA A 101 -7.62 -12.30 -5.49
CA ALA A 101 -7.04 -11.44 -6.51
C ALA A 101 -5.73 -10.78 -6.04
N ILE A 102 -5.70 -10.27 -4.80
CA ILE A 102 -4.46 -9.74 -4.19
C ILE A 102 -3.39 -10.82 -4.14
N GLY A 103 -3.72 -12.03 -3.68
CA GLY A 103 -2.77 -13.14 -3.59
C GLY A 103 -2.17 -13.51 -4.94
N ILE A 104 -3.01 -13.69 -5.96
CA ILE A 104 -2.54 -14.00 -7.33
C ILE A 104 -1.67 -12.87 -7.89
N ALA A 105 -2.02 -11.61 -7.68
CA ALA A 105 -1.23 -10.48 -8.17
C ALA A 105 0.11 -10.33 -7.44
N THR A 106 0.17 -10.70 -6.16
CA THR A 106 1.38 -10.54 -5.31
C THR A 106 2.50 -11.49 -5.72
N LEU A 107 2.17 -12.69 -6.21
CA LEU A 107 3.16 -13.69 -6.65
C LEU A 107 4.08 -13.19 -7.78
N PRO A 108 3.56 -12.80 -8.97
CA PRO A 108 4.40 -12.27 -10.04
C PRO A 108 4.98 -10.90 -9.66
N SER A 109 4.26 -10.08 -8.88
CA SER A 109 4.78 -8.78 -8.41
C SER A 109 6.10 -8.93 -7.65
N SER A 110 6.18 -9.92 -6.75
CA SER A 110 7.40 -10.19 -5.96
C SER A 110 8.57 -10.63 -6.84
N LEU A 111 8.31 -11.49 -7.84
CA LEU A 111 9.32 -11.93 -8.81
C LEU A 111 9.81 -10.78 -9.70
N ILE A 112 8.89 -9.96 -10.21
CA ILE A 112 9.23 -8.80 -11.05
C ILE A 112 10.03 -7.78 -10.25
N SER A 113 9.55 -7.39 -9.06
CA SER A 113 10.25 -6.41 -8.22
C SER A 113 11.62 -6.92 -7.78
N GLY A 114 11.73 -8.19 -7.38
CA GLY A 114 13.00 -8.82 -7.02
C GLY A 114 13.97 -8.90 -8.20
N GLY A 115 13.48 -9.26 -9.38
CA GLY A 115 14.27 -9.28 -10.61
C GLY A 115 14.76 -7.88 -11.02
N LEU A 116 13.87 -6.88 -11.00
CA LEU A 116 14.25 -5.49 -11.24
C LEU A 116 15.33 -5.03 -10.26
N TYR A 117 15.17 -5.35 -8.98
CA TYR A 117 16.14 -5.00 -7.94
C TYR A 117 17.50 -5.68 -8.21
N GLN A 118 17.49 -6.98 -8.50
CA GLN A 118 18.70 -7.79 -8.65
C GLN A 118 19.49 -7.42 -9.92
N PHE A 119 18.81 -7.18 -11.05
CA PHE A 119 19.46 -6.98 -12.34
C PHE A 119 19.66 -5.51 -12.73
N PHE A 120 18.81 -4.60 -12.24
CA PHE A 120 18.82 -3.19 -12.61
C PHE A 120 18.96 -2.24 -11.41
N GLY A 121 18.97 -2.77 -10.19
CA GLY A 121 19.21 -2.03 -8.97
C GLY A 121 17.94 -1.49 -8.29
N PRO A 122 18.10 -0.94 -7.07
CA PRO A 122 16.99 -0.49 -6.22
C PRO A 122 16.16 0.63 -6.85
N LEU A 123 16.80 1.58 -7.54
CA LEU A 123 16.13 2.74 -8.13
C LEU A 123 15.02 2.31 -9.10
N LEU A 124 15.33 1.42 -10.05
CA LEU A 124 14.35 0.96 -11.03
C LEU A 124 13.24 0.13 -10.39
N ALA A 125 13.56 -0.73 -9.42
CA ALA A 125 12.58 -1.56 -8.73
C ALA A 125 11.54 -0.71 -7.99
N PHE A 126 11.98 0.30 -7.24
CA PHE A 126 11.07 1.18 -6.51
C PHE A 126 10.29 2.11 -7.45
N TRP A 127 10.94 2.70 -8.46
CA TRP A 127 10.25 3.58 -9.41
C TRP A 127 9.23 2.84 -10.27
N TRP A 128 9.47 1.56 -10.58
CA TRP A 128 8.48 0.70 -11.20
C TRP A 128 7.22 0.58 -10.33
N GLY A 129 7.37 0.32 -9.03
CA GLY A 129 6.25 0.31 -8.09
C GLY A 129 5.52 1.66 -8.02
N ALA A 130 6.26 2.78 -8.03
CA ALA A 130 5.66 4.11 -8.06
C ALA A 130 4.85 4.37 -9.35
N LEU A 131 5.36 3.96 -10.51
CA LEU A 131 4.66 4.09 -11.79
C LEU A 131 3.35 3.30 -11.79
N LEU A 132 3.37 2.06 -11.30
CA LEU A 132 2.16 1.23 -11.18
C LEU A 132 1.14 1.86 -10.22
N ALA A 133 1.60 2.45 -9.12
CA ALA A 133 0.73 3.18 -8.20
C ALA A 133 0.11 4.44 -8.85
N LEU A 134 0.87 5.20 -9.64
CA LEU A 134 0.29 6.32 -10.39
C LEU A 134 -0.73 5.84 -11.44
N ALA A 135 -0.42 4.74 -12.13
CA ALA A 135 -1.28 4.18 -13.16
C ALA A 135 -2.64 3.75 -12.61
N ALA A 136 -2.69 3.06 -11.46
CA ALA A 136 -3.98 2.67 -10.91
C ALA A 136 -4.66 3.72 -10.01
N ALA A 137 -3.94 4.74 -9.53
CA ALA A 137 -4.59 5.98 -9.09
C ALA A 137 -5.35 6.65 -10.24
N ALA A 138 -4.73 6.76 -11.43
CA ALA A 138 -5.38 7.30 -12.62
C ALA A 138 -6.56 6.44 -13.07
N LEU A 139 -6.41 5.10 -13.06
CA LEU A 139 -7.50 4.18 -13.35
C LEU A 139 -8.66 4.39 -12.38
N MET A 140 -8.41 4.44 -11.07
CA MET A 140 -9.45 4.62 -10.05
C MET A 140 -10.25 5.92 -10.22
N VAL A 141 -9.63 6.98 -10.73
CA VAL A 141 -10.31 8.26 -11.03
C VAL A 141 -11.15 8.17 -12.33
N SER A 142 -10.81 7.26 -13.25
CA SER A 142 -11.49 7.11 -14.53
C SER A 142 -12.75 6.22 -14.52
N VAL A 143 -12.95 5.42 -13.47
CA VAL A 143 -14.14 4.55 -13.26
C VAL A 143 -15.14 5.22 -12.33
#